data_AF-A0A3T0HTC2-F1
#
_entry.id   AF-A0A3T0HTC2-F1
#
_cell.length_a   1.000
_cell.length_b   1.000
_cell.length_c   1.000
_cell.angle_alpha   90.00
_cell.angle_beta   90.00
_cell.angle_gamma   90.00
#
_symmetry.space_group_name_H-M   'P 1'
#
loop_
_entity.id
_entity.type
_entity.pdbx_description
1 polymer ?
#
loop_
_entity_poly.entity_id
_entity_poly.type
_entity_poly.pdbx_seq_one_letter_code
_entity_poly.pdbx_strand_id
1 'polypeptide(L)'
;MMRIVREKELEFLRNELNYLAESEVITAKKAEEIQSLYEAREKPSFTRTLLYVGSILIGAGILSFIASNWAEIAKPVKFLLIVGIFIACNFTGFKLERNYQKTSKSFYYLGVLVFGAGIFLVEQMFHIGGSTQDAFLWWGIGIMPLAWVLRDKWILLAAVFFSLFHLMDAPYLQGKVIPIWMILIIVAIYFLNGKIGFSKGIAFVNGVLQLAFLATVISFFITRMGAIDEPYIFGIIYLAIGIALVLNKGKIHDIYVYLGYITHGGAALLLSFKDSWPMELPSLYIPFSLAYLLFLLFLIKRGSLFSIILLCVMIFRFYLDLSFEFLPKSFVFIIGGVLLLGFGFYFEKQRRKGEGKHV
;
A
#
# COMPACT_ATOMS: atom_id res chain seq x y z
N MET A 1 -2.36 31.49 -10.03
CA MET A 1 -2.74 30.26 -9.30
C MET A 1 -2.72 30.64 -7.81
N MET A 2 -3.86 30.63 -7.13
CA MET A 2 -3.97 31.14 -5.75
C MET A 2 -3.43 30.11 -4.74
N ARG A 3 -2.69 30.57 -3.74
CA ARG A 3 -2.13 29.73 -2.67
C ARG A 3 -3.10 29.67 -1.50
N ILE A 4 -3.58 28.46 -1.19
CA ILE A 4 -4.51 28.23 -0.08
C ILE A 4 -3.73 28.15 1.24
N VAL A 5 -4.12 28.96 2.22
CA VAL A 5 -3.50 29.03 3.56
C VAL A 5 -4.56 28.92 4.65
N ARG A 6 -4.16 28.58 5.88
CA ARG A 6 -5.09 28.58 7.02
C ARG A 6 -5.55 30.00 7.29
N GLU A 7 -6.78 30.17 7.78
CA GLU A 7 -7.37 31.49 8.03
C GLU A 7 -6.51 32.36 8.97
N LYS A 8 -5.96 31.76 10.05
CA LYS A 8 -5.01 32.43 10.95
C LYS A 8 -3.72 32.88 10.25
N GLU A 9 -3.24 32.11 9.27
CA GLU A 9 -2.04 32.46 8.49
C GLU A 9 -2.33 33.57 7.49
N LEU A 10 -3.54 33.59 6.91
CA LEU A 10 -3.98 34.68 6.03
C LEU A 10 -4.16 35.98 6.80
N GLU A 11 -4.73 35.92 8.00
CA GLU A 11 -4.92 37.07 8.88
C GLU A 11 -3.59 37.64 9.35
N PHE A 12 -2.65 36.77 9.75
CA PHE A 12 -1.27 37.16 10.02
C PHE A 12 -0.62 37.83 8.80
N LEU A 13 -0.73 37.22 7.61
CA LEU A 13 -0.16 37.75 6.37
C LEU A 13 -0.75 39.12 6.02
N ARG A 14 -2.06 39.34 6.20
CA ARG A 14 -2.71 40.63 5.97
C ARG A 14 -2.15 41.70 6.90
N ASN A 15 -2.00 41.38 8.19
CA ASN A 15 -1.44 42.32 9.16
C ASN A 15 0.03 42.64 8.84
N GLU A 16 0.81 41.65 8.45
CA GLU A 16 2.21 41.83 8.06
C GLU A 16 2.34 42.70 6.79
N LEU A 17 1.51 42.46 5.77
CA LEU A 17 1.51 43.24 4.54
C LEU A 17 1.10 44.70 4.78
N ASN A 18 0.15 44.94 5.69
CA ASN A 18 -0.23 46.29 6.10
C ASN A 18 0.91 47.00 6.83
N TYR A 19 1.55 46.33 7.79
CA TYR A 19 2.70 46.88 8.51
C TYR A 19 3.86 47.23 7.57
N LEU A 20 4.16 46.37 6.60
CA LEU A 20 5.20 46.61 5.60
C LEU A 20 4.85 47.76 4.64
N ALA A 21 3.56 47.97 4.36
CA ALA A 21 3.11 49.10 3.55
C ALA A 21 3.17 50.43 4.33
N GLU A 22 2.79 50.42 5.61
CA GLU A 22 2.90 51.58 6.51
C GLU A 22 4.36 51.97 6.79
N SER A 23 5.26 50.98 6.83
CA SER A 23 6.70 51.18 7.02
C SER A 23 7.43 51.63 5.75
N GLU A 24 6.70 51.91 4.65
CA GLU A 24 7.22 52.30 3.33
C GLU A 24 8.19 51.29 2.67
N VAL A 25 8.30 50.08 3.22
CA VAL A 25 9.14 49.01 2.66
C VAL A 25 8.55 48.47 1.35
N ILE A 26 7.21 48.47 1.25
CA ILE A 26 6.47 48.13 0.03
C ILE A 26 5.39 49.18 -0.26
N THR A 27 5.05 49.36 -1.53
CA THR A 27 3.92 50.23 -1.91
C THR A 27 2.58 49.55 -1.59
N ALA A 28 1.57 50.32 -1.16
CA ALA A 28 0.22 49.81 -0.90
C ALA A 28 -0.35 48.97 -2.06
N LYS A 29 -0.11 49.39 -3.30
CA LYS A 29 -0.51 48.65 -4.51
C LYS A 29 0.15 47.26 -4.61
N LYS A 30 1.39 47.12 -4.11
CA LYS A 30 2.10 45.84 -4.10
C LYS A 30 1.62 44.92 -2.99
N ALA A 31 1.23 45.49 -1.84
CA ALA A 31 0.60 44.75 -0.75
C ALA A 31 -0.72 44.11 -1.20
N GLU A 32 -1.59 44.86 -1.89
CA GLU A 32 -2.83 44.33 -2.47
C GLU A 32 -2.58 43.23 -3.49
N GLU A 33 -1.58 43.41 -4.37
CA GLU A 33 -1.22 42.43 -5.38
C GLU A 33 -0.75 41.11 -4.74
N ILE A 34 0.08 41.18 -3.69
CA ILE A 34 0.53 40.00 -2.93
C ILE A 34 -0.65 39.34 -2.23
N GLN A 35 -1.54 40.11 -1.60
CA GLN A 35 -2.71 39.58 -0.91
C GLN A 35 -3.66 38.82 -1.85
N SER A 36 -3.81 39.28 -3.09
CA SER A 36 -4.65 38.64 -4.12
C SER A 36 -4.16 37.24 -4.52
N LEU A 37 -2.92 36.88 -4.19
CA LEU A 37 -2.35 35.57 -4.47
C LEU A 37 -2.74 34.51 -3.41
N TYR A 38 -3.40 34.89 -2.31
CA TYR A 38 -3.71 34.00 -1.20
C TYR A 38 -5.22 33.90 -0.92
N GLU A 39 -5.68 32.70 -0.64
CA GLU A 39 -7.09 32.42 -0.32
C GLU A 39 -7.19 31.62 0.98
N ALA A 40 -8.19 31.94 1.82
CA ALA A 40 -8.43 31.20 3.05
C ALA A 40 -8.97 29.81 2.73
N ARG A 41 -8.46 28.79 3.42
CA ARG A 41 -9.04 27.45 3.39
C ARG A 41 -10.47 27.49 3.94
N GLU A 42 -11.46 27.13 3.11
CA GLU A 42 -12.86 27.01 3.54
C GLU A 42 -12.99 26.12 4.78
N LYS A 43 -13.65 26.62 5.83
CA LYS A 43 -14.07 25.79 6.97
C LYS A 43 -15.13 24.78 6.48
N PRO A 44 -15.15 23.54 7.00
CA PRO A 44 -16.27 22.66 6.76
C PRO A 44 -17.54 23.32 7.32
N SER A 45 -18.43 23.74 6.43
CA SER A 45 -19.70 24.36 6.79
C SER A 45 -20.56 23.38 7.59
N PHE A 46 -21.16 23.84 8.70
CA PHE A 46 -22.13 23.07 9.48
C PHE A 46 -23.23 22.49 8.57
N THR A 47 -23.69 23.27 7.58
CA THR A 47 -24.65 22.82 6.56
C THR A 47 -24.10 21.67 5.73
N ARG A 48 -22.82 21.71 5.32
CA ARG A 48 -22.17 20.62 4.57
C ARG A 48 -22.07 19.35 5.42
N THR A 49 -21.75 19.49 6.70
CA THR A 49 -21.74 18.36 7.65
C THR A 49 -23.14 17.77 7.84
N LEU A 50 -24.16 18.62 8.02
CA LEU A 50 -25.55 18.17 8.16
C LEU A 50 -26.05 17.47 6.89
N LEU A 51 -25.68 17.96 5.70
CA LEU A 51 -25.98 17.32 4.42
C LEU A 51 -25.31 15.95 4.30
N TYR A 52 -24.05 15.80 4.73
CA TYR A 52 -23.39 14.49 4.76
C TYR A 52 -24.08 13.53 5.72
N VAL A 53 -24.36 13.95 6.95
CA VAL A 53 -25.09 13.14 7.93
C VAL A 53 -26.46 12.73 7.40
N GLY A 54 -27.22 13.68 6.85
CA GLY A 54 -28.52 13.41 6.22
C GLY A 54 -28.43 12.41 5.07
N SER A 55 -27.44 12.55 4.18
CA SER A 55 -27.25 11.61 3.08
C SER A 55 -26.90 10.19 3.55
N ILE A 56 -26.09 10.07 4.63
CA ILE A 56 -25.74 8.79 5.24
C ILE A 56 -26.98 8.16 5.89
N LEU A 57 -27.78 8.94 6.62
CA LEU A 57 -29.01 8.45 7.27
C LEU A 57 -30.06 8.00 6.24
N ILE A 58 -30.22 8.74 5.14
CA ILE A 58 -31.10 8.32 4.03
C ILE A 58 -30.58 7.01 3.43
N GLY A 59 -29.27 6.91 3.17
CA GLY A 59 -28.65 5.68 2.69
C GLY A 59 -28.88 4.50 3.65
N ALA A 60 -28.69 4.71 4.95
CA ALA A 60 -28.92 3.70 5.99
C ALA A 60 -30.40 3.30 6.11
N GLY A 61 -31.33 4.24 5.95
CA GLY A 61 -32.76 3.98 5.90
C GLY A 61 -33.16 3.13 4.70
N ILE A 62 -32.65 3.46 3.51
CA ILE A 62 -32.87 2.68 2.29
C ILE A 62 -32.31 1.26 2.45
N LEU A 63 -31.07 1.13 2.94
CA LEU A 63 -30.46 -0.18 3.19
C LEU A 63 -31.25 -0.99 4.22
N SER A 64 -31.69 -0.38 5.31
CA SER A 64 -32.51 -1.04 6.34
C SER A 64 -33.85 -1.52 5.79
N PHE A 65 -34.52 -0.72 4.97
CA PHE A 65 -35.78 -1.09 4.32
C PHE A 65 -35.62 -2.24 3.33
N ILE A 66 -34.55 -2.22 2.52
CA ILE A 66 -34.24 -3.31 1.60
C ILE A 66 -33.91 -4.58 2.39
N ALA A 67 -33.13 -4.45 3.47
CA ALA A 67 -32.74 -5.56 4.34
C ALA A 67 -33.95 -6.20 5.04
N SER A 68 -34.91 -5.39 5.54
CA SER A 68 -36.11 -5.91 6.22
C SER A 68 -37.01 -6.70 5.29
N ASN A 69 -37.06 -6.33 4.01
CA ASN A 69 -37.87 -7.03 3.00
C ASN A 69 -37.06 -8.09 2.23
N TRP A 70 -35.77 -8.27 2.56
CA TRP A 70 -34.87 -9.07 1.74
C TRP A 70 -35.32 -10.52 1.61
N ALA A 71 -35.89 -11.13 2.64
CA ALA A 71 -36.36 -12.51 2.59
C ALA A 71 -37.49 -12.72 1.57
N GLU A 72 -38.36 -11.72 1.39
CA GLU A 72 -39.57 -11.81 0.56
C GLU A 72 -39.31 -11.51 -0.92
N ILE A 73 -38.22 -10.80 -1.24
CA ILE A 73 -37.90 -10.43 -2.63
C ILE A 73 -37.39 -11.66 -3.39
N ALA A 74 -38.06 -11.99 -4.51
CA ALA A 74 -37.65 -13.05 -5.42
C ALA A 74 -36.22 -12.83 -5.96
N LYS A 75 -35.46 -13.92 -6.13
CA LYS A 75 -34.05 -13.87 -6.56
C LYS A 75 -33.81 -13.05 -7.86
N PRO A 76 -34.62 -13.17 -8.93
CA PRO A 76 -34.42 -12.37 -10.14
C PRO A 76 -34.57 -10.86 -9.89
N VAL A 77 -35.48 -10.46 -8.99
CA VAL A 77 -35.70 -9.05 -8.65
C VAL A 77 -34.51 -8.49 -7.88
N LYS A 78 -33.96 -9.24 -6.92
CA LYS A 78 -32.70 -8.86 -6.23
C LYS A 78 -31.54 -8.68 -7.20
N PHE A 79 -31.39 -9.61 -8.15
CA PHE A 79 -30.36 -9.53 -9.17
C PHE A 79 -30.52 -8.27 -10.03
N LEU A 80 -31.73 -8.03 -10.55
CA LEU A 80 -32.04 -6.84 -11.36
C LEU A 80 -31.84 -5.54 -10.57
N LEU A 81 -32.14 -5.53 -9.27
CA LEU A 81 -31.89 -4.39 -8.39
C LEU A 81 -30.39 -4.07 -8.31
N ILE A 82 -29.55 -5.08 -8.06
CA ILE A 82 -28.09 -4.93 -7.99
C ILE A 82 -27.54 -4.39 -9.32
N VAL A 83 -27.95 -5.01 -10.44
CA VAL A 83 -27.55 -4.59 -11.79
C VAL A 83 -28.05 -3.17 -12.08
N GLY A 84 -29.27 -2.84 -11.71
CA GLY A 84 -29.87 -1.52 -11.87
C GLY A 84 -29.08 -0.44 -11.12
N ILE A 85 -28.70 -0.69 -9.86
CA ILE A 85 -27.88 0.23 -9.06
C ILE A 85 -26.49 0.38 -9.69
N PHE A 86 -25.88 -0.70 -10.15
CA PHE A 86 -24.58 -0.66 -10.83
C PHE A 86 -24.62 0.20 -12.10
N ILE A 87 -25.62 -0.01 -12.97
CA ILE A 87 -25.82 0.78 -14.18
C ILE A 87 -26.09 2.24 -13.83
N ALA A 88 -26.95 2.51 -12.84
CA ALA A 88 -27.28 3.87 -12.43
C ALA A 88 -26.05 4.63 -11.92
N CYS A 89 -25.17 3.98 -11.14
CA CYS A 89 -23.93 4.58 -10.65
C CYS A 89 -23.01 4.96 -11.82
N ASN A 90 -22.71 4.01 -12.72
CA ASN A 90 -21.81 4.25 -13.85
C ASN A 90 -22.38 5.26 -14.85
N PHE A 91 -23.68 5.19 -15.15
CA PHE A 91 -24.36 6.14 -16.05
C PHE A 91 -24.35 7.56 -15.48
N THR A 92 -24.58 7.71 -14.17
CA THR A 92 -24.50 9.00 -13.49
C THR A 92 -23.06 9.53 -13.51
N GLY A 93 -22.07 8.66 -13.27
CA GLY A 93 -20.65 8.98 -13.42
C GLY A 93 -20.33 9.53 -14.82
N PHE A 94 -20.75 8.83 -15.86
CA PHE A 94 -20.56 9.23 -17.25
C PHE A 94 -21.22 10.57 -17.60
N LYS A 95 -22.48 10.78 -17.19
CA LYS A 95 -23.22 12.02 -17.47
C LYS A 95 -22.57 13.24 -16.79
N LEU A 96 -22.00 13.06 -15.60
CA LEU A 96 -21.36 14.13 -14.83
C LEU A 96 -19.92 14.43 -15.25
N GLU A 97 -19.32 13.61 -16.11
CA GLU A 97 -17.88 13.67 -16.43
C GLU A 97 -17.45 15.01 -17.05
N ARG A 98 -18.35 15.65 -17.82
CA ARG A 98 -18.09 16.95 -18.47
C ARG A 98 -18.12 18.14 -17.50
N ASN A 99 -19.07 18.15 -16.58
CA ASN A 99 -19.37 19.33 -15.75
C ASN A 99 -18.81 19.22 -14.33
N TYR A 100 -18.70 18.01 -13.79
CA TYR A 100 -18.36 17.75 -12.39
C TYR A 100 -17.43 16.53 -12.26
N GLN A 101 -16.19 16.67 -12.71
CA GLN A 101 -15.20 15.57 -12.74
C GLN A 101 -15.00 14.86 -11.39
N LYS A 102 -14.97 15.61 -10.27
CA LYS A 102 -14.80 15.01 -8.93
C LYS A 102 -16.00 14.15 -8.53
N THR A 103 -17.22 14.66 -8.73
CA THR A 103 -18.46 13.95 -8.44
C THR A 103 -18.63 12.73 -9.36
N SER A 104 -18.28 12.87 -10.64
CA SER A 104 -18.26 11.77 -11.62
C SER A 104 -17.39 10.61 -11.14
N LYS A 105 -16.15 10.89 -10.69
CA LYS A 105 -15.25 9.87 -10.13
C LYS A 105 -15.84 9.16 -8.91
N SER A 106 -16.50 9.89 -8.01
CA SER A 106 -17.17 9.28 -6.85
C SER A 106 -18.24 8.27 -7.26
N PHE A 107 -19.00 8.54 -8.32
CA PHE A 107 -19.99 7.61 -8.86
C PHE A 107 -19.36 6.37 -9.53
N TYR A 108 -18.24 6.51 -10.23
CA TYR A 108 -17.50 5.35 -10.74
C TYR A 108 -16.93 4.48 -9.61
N TYR A 109 -16.41 5.10 -8.55
CA TYR A 109 -15.95 4.36 -7.36
C TYR A 109 -17.11 3.67 -6.63
N LEU A 110 -18.27 4.33 -6.54
CA LEU A 110 -19.48 3.68 -6.03
C LEU A 110 -19.88 2.50 -6.91
N GLY A 111 -19.81 2.63 -8.24
CA GLY A 111 -20.03 1.54 -9.18
C GLY A 111 -19.08 0.36 -8.96
N VAL A 112 -17.80 0.62 -8.71
CA VAL A 112 -16.80 -0.41 -8.33
C VAL A 112 -17.20 -1.15 -7.06
N LEU A 113 -17.66 -0.43 -6.03
CA LEU A 113 -18.11 -1.03 -4.77
C LEU A 113 -19.41 -1.83 -4.92
N VAL A 114 -20.38 -1.29 -5.66
CA VAL A 114 -21.65 -1.98 -5.96
C VAL A 114 -21.38 -3.25 -6.75
N PHE A 115 -20.44 -3.24 -7.70
CA PHE A 115 -20.04 -4.43 -8.44
C PHE A 115 -19.48 -5.52 -7.51
N GLY A 116 -18.55 -5.17 -6.62
CA GLY A 116 -17.99 -6.10 -5.64
C GLY A 116 -19.05 -6.66 -4.70
N ALA A 117 -19.84 -5.79 -4.07
CA ALA A 117 -20.94 -6.21 -3.20
C ALA A 117 -21.96 -7.09 -3.94
N GLY A 118 -22.22 -6.77 -5.22
CA GLY A 118 -23.07 -7.55 -6.10
C GLY A 118 -22.58 -8.99 -6.29
N ILE A 119 -21.28 -9.20 -6.48
CA ILE A 119 -20.68 -10.54 -6.59
C ILE A 119 -21.00 -11.37 -5.34
N PHE A 120 -20.70 -10.85 -4.14
CA PHE A 120 -20.96 -11.55 -2.88
C PHE A 120 -22.45 -11.84 -2.66
N LEU A 121 -23.33 -10.88 -2.97
CA LEU A 121 -24.77 -11.08 -2.83
C LEU A 121 -25.31 -12.13 -3.80
N VAL A 122 -24.78 -12.18 -5.03
CA VAL A 122 -25.14 -13.19 -6.03
C VAL A 122 -24.66 -14.57 -5.59
N GLU A 123 -23.42 -14.69 -5.12
CA GLU A 123 -22.88 -15.94 -4.58
C GLU A 123 -23.75 -16.48 -3.45
N GLN A 124 -24.09 -15.63 -2.47
CA GLN A 124 -24.98 -16.00 -1.36
C GLN A 124 -26.39 -16.39 -1.84
N MET A 125 -26.97 -15.61 -2.76
CA MET A 125 -28.34 -15.82 -3.22
C MET A 125 -28.53 -17.13 -4.01
N PHE A 126 -27.52 -17.51 -4.79
CA PHE A 126 -27.55 -18.73 -5.60
C PHE A 126 -26.85 -19.92 -4.95
N HIS A 127 -26.29 -19.75 -3.75
CA HIS A 127 -25.47 -20.76 -3.07
C HIS A 127 -24.35 -21.28 -3.98
N ILE A 128 -23.72 -20.37 -4.74
CA ILE A 128 -22.59 -20.72 -5.59
C ILE A 128 -21.43 -21.08 -4.65
N GLY A 129 -20.97 -22.32 -4.73
CA GLY A 129 -19.80 -22.77 -3.99
C GLY A 129 -18.55 -22.09 -4.55
N GLY A 130 -17.76 -21.45 -3.69
CA GLY A 130 -16.52 -20.74 -4.02
C GLY A 130 -15.88 -20.18 -2.76
N SER A 131 -14.58 -19.87 -2.81
CA SER A 131 -13.92 -19.17 -1.71
C SER A 131 -14.18 -17.66 -1.81
N THR A 132 -14.20 -16.96 -0.67
CA THR A 132 -14.28 -15.49 -0.64
C THR A 132 -13.17 -14.85 -1.51
N GLN A 133 -12.02 -15.51 -1.59
CA GLN A 133 -10.86 -15.13 -2.38
C GLN A 133 -11.13 -15.15 -3.89
N ASP A 134 -11.95 -16.09 -4.38
CA ASP A 134 -12.39 -16.12 -5.78
C ASP A 134 -13.29 -14.93 -6.12
N ALA A 135 -14.19 -14.54 -5.22
CA ALA A 135 -15.05 -13.37 -5.39
C ALA A 135 -14.22 -12.08 -5.57
N PHE A 136 -13.17 -11.92 -4.77
CA PHE A 136 -12.23 -10.80 -4.91
C PHE A 136 -11.47 -10.84 -6.24
N LEU A 137 -11.08 -12.01 -6.74
CA LEU A 137 -10.47 -12.12 -8.06
C LEU A 137 -11.41 -11.61 -9.16
N TRP A 138 -12.66 -12.07 -9.17
CA TRP A 138 -13.67 -11.62 -10.12
C TRP A 138 -13.96 -10.13 -10.01
N TRP A 139 -13.93 -9.60 -8.80
CA TRP A 139 -14.01 -8.16 -8.57
C TRP A 139 -12.84 -7.43 -9.24
N GLY A 140 -11.61 -7.86 -8.98
CA GLY A 140 -10.40 -7.30 -9.57
C GLY A 140 -10.42 -7.34 -11.10
N ILE A 141 -10.80 -8.48 -11.69
CA ILE A 141 -10.91 -8.64 -13.13
C ILE A 141 -11.98 -7.72 -13.72
N GLY A 142 -13.16 -7.65 -13.11
CA GLY A 142 -14.28 -6.88 -13.65
C GLY A 142 -14.05 -5.36 -13.64
N ILE A 143 -13.18 -4.84 -12.76
CA ILE A 143 -12.90 -3.40 -12.68
C ILE A 143 -11.69 -2.96 -13.52
N MET A 144 -10.87 -3.89 -14.03
CA MET A 144 -9.73 -3.57 -14.90
C MET A 144 -10.12 -2.82 -16.19
N PRO A 145 -11.18 -3.20 -16.93
CA PRO A 145 -11.64 -2.45 -18.10
C PRO A 145 -12.02 -1.01 -17.75
N LEU A 146 -12.68 -0.80 -16.60
CA LEU A 146 -13.06 0.52 -16.13
C LEU A 146 -11.83 1.37 -15.79
N ALA A 147 -10.83 0.76 -15.12
CA ALA A 147 -9.56 1.42 -14.85
C ALA A 147 -8.84 1.86 -16.14
N TRP A 148 -8.91 1.05 -17.19
CA TRP A 148 -8.32 1.39 -18.49
C TRP A 148 -9.05 2.54 -19.18
N VAL A 149 -10.39 2.47 -19.27
CA VAL A 149 -11.23 3.48 -19.93
C VAL A 149 -11.08 4.84 -19.24
N LEU A 150 -11.18 4.86 -17.91
CA LEU A 150 -11.08 6.10 -17.12
C LEU A 150 -9.63 6.56 -16.89
N ARG A 151 -8.65 5.74 -17.30
CA ARG A 151 -7.22 5.89 -16.98
C ARG A 151 -6.99 6.14 -15.48
N ASP A 152 -7.76 5.46 -14.63
CA ASP A 152 -7.75 5.70 -13.19
C ASP A 152 -6.84 4.72 -12.44
N LYS A 153 -5.82 5.29 -11.79
CA LYS A 153 -4.79 4.55 -11.06
C LYS A 153 -5.32 3.91 -9.78
N TRP A 154 -6.34 4.49 -9.14
CA TRP A 154 -6.90 3.94 -7.90
C TRP A 154 -7.73 2.70 -8.16
N ILE A 155 -8.49 2.69 -9.27
CA ILE A 155 -9.25 1.50 -9.70
C ILE A 155 -8.28 0.37 -10.08
N LEU A 156 -7.21 0.68 -10.84
CA LEU A 156 -6.20 -0.33 -11.17
C LEU A 156 -5.48 -0.84 -9.91
N LEU A 157 -5.15 0.06 -8.96
CA LEU A 157 -4.54 -0.33 -7.69
C LEU A 157 -5.45 -1.28 -6.89
N ALA A 158 -6.75 -1.00 -6.82
CA ALA A 158 -7.73 -1.88 -6.20
C ALA A 158 -7.76 -3.27 -6.87
N ALA A 159 -7.70 -3.32 -8.20
CA ALA A 159 -7.63 -4.59 -8.94
C ALA A 159 -6.40 -5.43 -8.57
N VAL A 160 -5.23 -4.80 -8.41
CA VAL A 160 -4.01 -5.50 -7.97
C VAL A 160 -4.16 -6.01 -6.53
N PHE A 161 -4.73 -5.22 -5.63
CA PHE A 161 -4.96 -5.63 -4.24
C PHE A 161 -5.92 -6.81 -4.14
N PHE A 162 -7.01 -6.82 -4.90
CA PHE A 162 -7.94 -7.94 -4.91
C PHE A 162 -7.30 -9.21 -5.51
N SER A 163 -6.48 -9.05 -6.55
CA SER A 163 -5.69 -10.16 -7.12
C SER A 163 -4.67 -10.71 -6.11
N LEU A 164 -4.09 -9.86 -5.26
CA LEU A 164 -3.20 -10.30 -4.19
C LEU A 164 -3.95 -11.07 -3.09
N PHE A 165 -5.14 -10.59 -2.73
CA PHE A 165 -5.99 -11.27 -1.75
C PHE A 165 -6.40 -12.67 -2.22
N HIS A 166 -6.64 -12.85 -3.53
CA HIS A 166 -6.93 -14.17 -4.09
C HIS A 166 -5.79 -15.19 -3.85
N LEU A 167 -4.52 -14.77 -3.93
CA LEU A 167 -3.38 -15.65 -3.66
C LEU A 167 -3.24 -16.05 -2.18
N MET A 168 -3.99 -15.43 -1.28
CA MET A 168 -4.03 -15.81 0.14
C MET A 168 -4.99 -16.97 0.41
N ASP A 169 -5.58 -17.58 -0.63
CA ASP A 169 -6.42 -18.76 -0.45
C ASP A 169 -5.60 -19.98 0.01
N ALA A 170 -6.19 -20.76 0.91
CA ALA A 170 -5.52 -21.87 1.59
C ALA A 170 -4.92 -22.92 0.63
N PRO A 171 -5.58 -23.32 -0.48
CA PRO A 171 -5.01 -24.29 -1.40
C PRO A 171 -3.68 -23.83 -2.03
N TYR A 172 -3.51 -22.53 -2.25
CA TYR A 172 -2.28 -21.98 -2.84
C TYR A 172 -1.17 -21.88 -1.80
N LEU A 173 -1.49 -21.41 -0.59
CA LEU A 173 -0.53 -21.33 0.50
C LEU A 173 -0.02 -22.71 0.93
N GLN A 174 -0.90 -23.72 0.90
CA GLN A 174 -0.57 -25.11 1.21
C GLN A 174 0.10 -25.86 0.05
N GLY A 175 0.37 -25.20 -1.08
CA GLY A 175 1.03 -25.83 -2.23
C GLY A 175 0.20 -26.94 -2.88
N LYS A 176 -1.13 -26.92 -2.76
CA LYS A 176 -2.00 -27.94 -3.37
C LYS A 176 -2.23 -27.69 -4.86
N VAL A 177 -2.28 -26.42 -5.26
CA VAL A 177 -2.61 -25.99 -6.63
C VAL A 177 -1.77 -24.77 -7.01
N ILE A 178 -1.41 -24.65 -8.29
CA ILE A 178 -0.81 -23.42 -8.86
C ILE A 178 -1.88 -22.65 -9.64
N PRO A 179 -2.16 -21.37 -9.32
CA PRO A 179 -3.10 -20.56 -10.07
C PRO A 179 -2.45 -19.98 -11.34
N ILE A 180 -2.16 -20.81 -12.34
CA ILE A 180 -1.40 -20.42 -13.55
C ILE A 180 -2.02 -19.21 -14.27
N TRP A 181 -3.34 -19.07 -14.25
CA TRP A 181 -4.07 -17.95 -14.85
C TRP A 181 -3.67 -16.58 -14.28
N MET A 182 -3.10 -16.52 -13.06
CA MET A 182 -2.59 -15.29 -12.46
C MET A 182 -1.46 -14.64 -13.27
N ILE A 183 -0.74 -15.41 -14.09
CA ILE A 183 0.27 -14.86 -15.00
C ILE A 183 -0.38 -13.86 -15.97
N LEU A 184 -1.57 -14.17 -16.50
CA LEU A 184 -2.29 -13.26 -17.40
C LEU A 184 -2.68 -11.96 -16.68
N ILE A 185 -3.11 -12.06 -15.43
CA ILE A 185 -3.54 -10.91 -14.63
C ILE A 185 -2.33 -10.02 -14.29
N ILE A 186 -1.22 -10.60 -13.88
CA ILE A 186 0.04 -9.90 -13.60
C ILE A 186 0.52 -9.13 -14.84
N VAL A 187 0.48 -9.77 -16.02
CA VAL A 187 0.88 -9.16 -17.30
C VAL A 187 -0.10 -8.06 -17.70
N ALA A 188 -1.40 -8.28 -17.56
CA ALA A 188 -2.43 -7.30 -17.85
C ALA A 188 -2.27 -6.04 -16.97
N ILE A 189 -2.05 -6.20 -15.66
CA ILE A 189 -1.81 -5.09 -14.73
C ILE A 189 -0.55 -4.32 -15.10
N TYR A 190 0.54 -5.03 -15.42
CA TYR A 190 1.80 -4.39 -15.85
C TYR A 190 1.58 -3.54 -17.11
N PHE A 191 0.91 -4.11 -18.11
CA PHE A 191 0.61 -3.43 -19.37
C PHE A 191 -0.32 -2.22 -19.17
N LEU A 192 -1.40 -2.39 -18.40
CA LEU A 192 -2.34 -1.32 -18.10
C LEU A 192 -1.68 -0.18 -17.34
N ASN A 193 -0.82 -0.47 -16.35
CA ASN A 193 -0.08 0.54 -15.60
C ASN A 193 0.81 1.40 -16.53
N GLY A 194 1.41 0.78 -17.57
CA GLY A 194 2.15 1.51 -18.61
C GLY A 194 1.24 2.40 -19.46
N LYS A 195 0.06 1.92 -19.86
CA LYS A 195 -0.89 2.63 -20.74
C LYS A 195 -1.63 3.78 -20.06
N ILE A 196 -1.98 3.67 -18.79
CA ILE A 196 -2.71 4.72 -18.04
C ILE A 196 -1.78 5.79 -17.42
N GLY A 197 -0.47 5.64 -17.59
CA GLY A 197 0.56 6.48 -16.99
C GLY A 197 1.15 5.83 -15.75
N PHE A 198 2.41 5.40 -15.86
CA PHE A 198 3.10 4.58 -14.87
C PHE A 198 2.93 5.10 -13.44
N SER A 199 2.41 4.25 -12.57
CA SER A 199 2.34 4.48 -11.14
C SER A 199 3.36 3.62 -10.42
N LYS A 200 4.25 4.24 -9.64
CA LYS A 200 5.19 3.53 -8.77
C LYS A 200 4.44 2.64 -7.76
N GLY A 201 3.35 3.14 -7.17
CA GLY A 201 2.54 2.36 -6.21
C GLY A 201 1.96 1.08 -6.83
N ILE A 202 1.37 1.17 -8.02
CA ILE A 202 0.82 0.00 -8.72
C ILE A 202 1.93 -0.98 -9.10
N ALA A 203 3.06 -0.49 -9.62
CA ALA A 203 4.20 -1.32 -9.96
C ALA A 203 4.76 -2.06 -8.73
N PHE A 204 4.80 -1.39 -7.57
CA PHE A 204 5.20 -2.01 -6.30
C PHE A 204 4.26 -3.14 -5.90
N VAL A 205 2.96 -2.87 -5.82
CA VAL A 205 1.96 -3.89 -5.41
C VAL A 205 1.92 -5.05 -6.42
N ASN A 206 2.06 -4.76 -7.73
CA ASN A 206 2.13 -5.81 -8.75
C ASN A 206 3.45 -6.63 -8.65
N GLY A 207 4.54 -6.01 -8.19
CA GLY A 207 5.76 -6.72 -7.86
C GLY A 207 5.60 -7.63 -6.64
N VAL A 208 4.89 -7.17 -5.60
CA VAL A 208 4.50 -8.02 -4.46
C VAL A 208 3.60 -9.17 -4.91
N LEU A 209 2.66 -8.93 -5.83
CA LEU A 209 1.82 -9.96 -6.44
C LEU A 209 2.65 -11.03 -7.17
N GLN A 210 3.69 -10.63 -7.92
CA GLN A 210 4.61 -11.56 -8.56
C GLN A 210 5.39 -12.41 -7.54
N LEU A 211 5.88 -11.79 -6.46
CA LEU A 211 6.57 -12.51 -5.40
C LEU A 211 5.62 -13.49 -4.69
N ALA A 212 4.37 -13.09 -4.42
CA ALA A 212 3.35 -13.95 -3.82
C ALA A 212 2.99 -15.12 -4.75
N PHE A 213 2.82 -14.88 -6.05
CA PHE A 213 2.61 -15.94 -7.04
C PHE A 213 3.78 -16.93 -7.06
N LEU A 214 5.02 -16.42 -7.04
CA LEU A 214 6.21 -17.27 -6.95
C LEU A 214 6.21 -18.12 -5.67
N ALA A 215 5.78 -17.57 -4.53
CA ALA A 215 5.62 -18.36 -3.30
C ALA A 215 4.66 -19.54 -3.52
N THR A 216 3.52 -19.34 -4.19
CA THR A 216 2.57 -20.44 -4.46
C THR A 216 3.20 -21.54 -5.33
N VAL A 217 4.03 -21.16 -6.30
CA VAL A 217 4.76 -22.10 -7.16
C VAL A 217 5.80 -22.87 -6.34
N ILE A 218 6.57 -22.17 -5.51
CA ILE A 218 7.56 -22.79 -4.61
C ILE A 218 6.87 -23.77 -3.65
N SER A 219 5.80 -23.33 -2.97
CA SER A 219 5.00 -24.17 -2.08
C SER A 219 4.53 -25.44 -2.78
N PHE A 220 4.02 -25.34 -4.01
CA PHE A 220 3.55 -26.49 -4.76
C PHE A 220 4.64 -27.54 -5.00
N PHE A 221 5.83 -27.11 -5.44
CA PHE A 221 6.95 -28.04 -5.67
C PHE A 221 7.48 -28.63 -4.35
N ILE A 222 7.62 -27.81 -3.31
CA ILE A 222 8.05 -28.25 -1.98
C ILE A 222 7.12 -29.34 -1.44
N THR A 223 5.80 -29.08 -1.41
CA THR A 223 4.80 -30.04 -0.95
C THR A 223 4.82 -31.33 -1.77
N ARG A 224 5.04 -31.24 -3.09
CA ARG A 224 5.10 -32.43 -3.96
C ARG A 224 6.35 -33.29 -3.73
N MET A 225 7.45 -32.67 -3.29
CA MET A 225 8.68 -33.37 -2.93
C MET A 225 8.61 -34.03 -1.55
N GLY A 226 7.54 -33.82 -0.78
CA GLY A 226 7.40 -34.36 0.58
C GLY A 226 8.21 -33.60 1.63
N ALA A 227 8.92 -32.54 1.23
CA ALA A 227 9.49 -31.56 2.14
C ALA A 227 8.35 -30.63 2.57
N ILE A 228 7.98 -30.61 3.84
CA ILE A 228 6.94 -29.71 4.36
C ILE A 228 7.63 -28.73 5.30
N ASP A 229 7.29 -27.44 5.18
CA ASP A 229 7.78 -26.38 6.06
C ASP A 229 9.31 -26.19 6.06
N GLU A 230 9.90 -26.05 4.88
CA GLU A 230 11.33 -25.73 4.70
C GLU A 230 11.55 -24.24 4.39
N PRO A 231 11.57 -23.34 5.40
CA PRO A 231 11.64 -21.90 5.20
C PRO A 231 12.94 -21.44 4.51
N TYR A 232 14.05 -22.18 4.64
CA TYR A 232 15.30 -21.82 3.96
C TYR A 232 15.15 -21.77 2.44
N ILE A 233 14.28 -22.60 1.84
CA ILE A 233 14.09 -22.63 0.39
C ILE A 233 13.51 -21.30 -0.10
N PHE A 234 12.45 -20.82 0.57
CA PHE A 234 11.90 -19.49 0.32
C PHE A 234 12.94 -18.41 0.54
N GLY A 235 13.68 -18.49 1.66
CA GLY A 235 14.75 -17.56 2.01
C GLY A 235 15.79 -17.43 0.90
N ILE A 236 16.36 -18.54 0.40
CA ILE A 236 17.42 -18.52 -0.61
C ILE A 236 16.89 -17.98 -1.94
N ILE A 237 15.70 -18.40 -2.37
CA ILE A 237 15.12 -17.95 -3.64
C ILE A 237 14.80 -16.45 -3.59
N TYR A 238 14.15 -15.98 -2.53
CA TYR A 238 13.85 -14.55 -2.39
C TYR A 238 15.10 -13.69 -2.18
N LEU A 239 16.13 -14.22 -1.50
CA LEU A 239 17.42 -13.55 -1.40
C LEU A 239 18.03 -13.33 -2.79
N ALA A 240 18.10 -14.38 -3.61
CA ALA A 240 18.65 -14.30 -4.95
C ALA A 240 17.88 -13.30 -5.83
N ILE A 241 16.55 -13.33 -5.78
CA ILE A 241 15.69 -12.39 -6.53
C ILE A 241 15.89 -10.95 -6.06
N GLY A 242 15.86 -10.72 -4.75
CA GLY A 242 16.01 -9.37 -4.20
C GLY A 242 17.40 -8.79 -4.51
N ILE A 243 18.46 -9.59 -4.44
CA ILE A 243 19.81 -9.19 -4.85
C ILE A 243 19.84 -8.89 -6.36
N ALA A 244 19.27 -9.74 -7.20
CA ALA A 244 19.21 -9.51 -8.65
C ALA A 244 18.49 -8.20 -9.00
N LEU A 245 17.40 -7.88 -8.32
CA LEU A 245 16.68 -6.61 -8.50
C LEU A 245 17.56 -5.41 -8.12
N VAL A 246 18.29 -5.49 -7.01
CA VAL A 246 19.19 -4.42 -6.56
C VAL A 246 20.39 -4.24 -7.49
N LEU A 247 21.00 -5.33 -7.97
CA LEU A 247 22.15 -5.28 -8.87
C LEU A 247 21.78 -4.74 -10.27
N ASN A 248 20.53 -4.85 -10.68
CA ASN A 248 20.02 -4.28 -11.93
C ASN A 248 19.57 -2.81 -11.79
N LYS A 249 19.97 -2.11 -10.73
CA LYS A 249 19.76 -0.65 -10.58
C LYS A 249 20.24 0.09 -11.84
N GLY A 250 19.39 0.96 -12.36
CA GLY A 250 19.62 1.71 -13.60
C GLY A 250 19.10 1.03 -14.88
N LYS A 251 18.83 -0.28 -14.87
CA LYS A 251 18.17 -1.00 -15.98
C LYS A 251 16.66 -1.16 -15.77
N ILE A 252 16.23 -1.20 -14.52
CA ILE A 252 14.83 -1.33 -14.10
C ILE A 252 14.36 -0.07 -13.38
N HIS A 253 13.05 0.13 -13.28
CA HIS A 253 12.49 1.23 -12.50
C HIS A 253 12.91 1.14 -11.03
N ASP A 254 13.25 2.28 -10.40
CA ASP A 254 13.71 2.36 -9.00
C ASP A 254 12.77 1.65 -8.01
N ILE A 255 11.47 1.59 -8.31
CA ILE A 255 10.50 0.92 -7.45
C ILE A 255 10.79 -0.58 -7.29
N TYR A 256 11.27 -1.24 -8.34
CA TYR A 256 11.65 -2.64 -8.29
C TYR A 256 12.99 -2.83 -7.54
N VAL A 257 13.87 -1.81 -7.55
CA VAL A 257 15.08 -1.80 -6.74
C VAL A 257 14.72 -1.70 -5.25
N TYR A 258 13.76 -0.82 -4.88
CA TYR A 258 13.24 -0.75 -3.50
C TYR A 258 12.56 -2.05 -3.08
N LEU A 259 11.76 -2.65 -3.96
CA LEU A 259 11.19 -3.98 -3.73
C LEU A 259 12.32 -5.00 -3.49
N GLY A 260 13.37 -4.97 -4.30
CA GLY A 260 14.56 -5.82 -4.12
C GLY A 260 15.19 -5.70 -2.74
N TYR A 261 15.39 -4.48 -2.22
CA TYR A 261 15.89 -4.25 -0.86
C TYR A 261 15.00 -4.86 0.21
N ILE A 262 13.68 -4.72 0.07
CA ILE A 262 12.71 -5.31 1.00
C ILE A 262 12.76 -6.84 0.91
N THR A 263 12.80 -7.39 -0.31
CA THR A 263 12.80 -8.84 -0.56
C THR A 263 14.06 -9.51 -0.04
N HIS A 264 15.26 -9.04 -0.41
CA HIS A 264 16.49 -9.66 0.10
C HIS A 264 16.70 -9.36 1.59
N GLY A 265 16.24 -8.20 2.08
CA GLY A 265 16.27 -7.86 3.49
C GLY A 265 15.42 -8.80 4.35
N GLY A 266 14.17 -9.01 3.97
CA GLY A 266 13.27 -9.96 4.63
C GLY A 266 13.75 -11.40 4.54
N ALA A 267 14.24 -11.81 3.36
CA ALA A 267 14.81 -13.14 3.16
C ALA A 267 16.05 -13.38 4.03
N ALA A 268 16.95 -12.40 4.13
CA ALA A 268 18.13 -12.50 4.98
C ALA A 268 17.78 -12.52 6.47
N LEU A 269 16.75 -11.79 6.89
CA LEU A 269 16.25 -11.88 8.26
C LEU A 269 15.72 -13.28 8.55
N LEU A 270 14.91 -13.85 7.66
CA LEU A 270 14.44 -15.23 7.80
C LEU A 270 15.62 -16.21 7.89
N LEU A 271 16.57 -16.15 6.97
CA LEU A 271 17.75 -17.04 6.96
C LEU A 271 18.75 -16.80 8.11
N SER A 272 18.59 -15.72 8.88
CA SER A 272 19.44 -15.46 10.03
C SER A 272 19.05 -16.24 11.29
N PHE A 273 17.88 -16.88 11.31
CA PHE A 273 17.45 -17.74 12.42
C PHE A 273 17.91 -19.18 12.24
N LYS A 274 18.30 -19.81 13.36
CA LYS A 274 18.70 -21.23 13.41
C LYS A 274 17.59 -22.14 12.89
N ASP A 275 16.35 -21.89 13.34
CA ASP A 275 15.17 -22.71 13.00
C ASP A 275 14.75 -22.62 11.53
N SER A 276 15.31 -21.66 10.78
CA SER A 276 15.04 -21.56 9.36
C SER A 276 15.80 -22.59 8.53
N TRP A 277 16.87 -23.17 9.07
CA TRP A 277 17.73 -24.13 8.39
C TRP A 277 17.33 -25.56 8.74
N PRO A 278 17.59 -26.52 7.84
CA PRO A 278 17.22 -27.92 8.09
C PRO A 278 18.02 -28.50 9.27
N MET A 279 17.47 -29.53 9.93
CA MET A 279 18.03 -30.11 11.16
C MET A 279 19.47 -30.63 10.99
N GLU A 280 19.87 -30.97 9.77
CA GLU A 280 21.20 -31.43 9.41
C GLU A 280 22.22 -30.29 9.33
N LEU A 281 21.77 -29.04 9.08
CA LEU A 281 22.62 -27.88 8.84
C LEU A 281 22.26 -26.66 9.72
N PRO A 282 22.00 -26.82 11.03
CA PRO A 282 21.52 -25.74 11.89
C PRO A 282 22.58 -24.69 12.16
N SER A 283 23.85 -24.93 11.85
CA SER A 283 24.94 -23.98 12.04
C SER A 283 25.06 -22.97 10.89
N LEU A 284 24.37 -23.17 9.76
CA LEU A 284 24.52 -22.33 8.56
C LEU A 284 24.02 -20.90 8.73
N TYR A 285 23.12 -20.62 9.69
CA TYR A 285 22.66 -19.25 9.93
C TYR A 285 23.79 -18.28 10.29
N ILE A 286 24.84 -18.74 10.99
CA ILE A 286 26.00 -17.90 11.37
C ILE A 286 26.85 -17.51 10.16
N PRO A 287 27.46 -18.45 9.39
CA PRO A 287 28.26 -18.10 8.23
C PRO A 287 27.43 -17.37 7.17
N PHE A 288 26.15 -17.73 7.00
CA PHE A 288 25.23 -16.98 6.15
C PHE A 288 25.11 -15.52 6.58
N SER A 289 24.85 -15.27 7.86
CA SER A 289 24.63 -13.92 8.36
C SER A 289 25.90 -13.07 8.29
N LEU A 290 27.06 -13.65 8.56
CA LEU A 290 28.35 -12.98 8.38
C LEU A 290 28.56 -12.61 6.90
N ALA A 291 28.32 -13.53 5.98
CA ALA A 291 28.41 -13.26 4.54
C ALA A 291 27.43 -12.16 4.10
N TYR A 292 26.21 -12.16 4.64
CA TYR A 292 25.22 -11.14 4.34
C TYR A 292 25.59 -9.75 4.90
N LEU A 293 26.17 -9.68 6.11
CA LEU A 293 26.70 -8.43 6.66
C LEU A 293 27.82 -7.86 5.78
N LEU A 294 28.74 -8.70 5.29
CA LEU A 294 29.78 -8.30 4.34
C LEU A 294 29.18 -7.80 3.02
N PHE A 295 28.15 -8.47 2.51
CA PHE A 295 27.41 -8.03 1.33
C PHE A 295 26.74 -6.66 1.54
N LEU A 296 26.14 -6.41 2.71
CA LEU A 296 25.56 -5.10 3.03
C LEU A 296 26.64 -4.01 3.07
N LEU A 297 27.81 -4.27 3.67
CA LEU A 297 28.94 -3.34 3.67
C LEU A 297 29.42 -3.02 2.25
N PHE A 298 29.46 -4.02 1.37
CA PHE A 298 29.77 -3.82 -0.05
C PHE A 298 28.74 -2.89 -0.74
N LEU A 299 27.44 -3.07 -0.47
CA LEU A 299 26.39 -2.19 -1.02
C LEU A 299 26.45 -0.77 -0.44
N ILE A 300 26.79 -0.62 0.84
CA ILE A 300 26.99 0.69 1.48
C ILE A 300 28.17 1.42 0.82
N LYS A 301 29.27 0.73 0.54
CA LYS A 301 30.42 1.30 -0.19
C LYS A 301 30.04 1.78 -1.60
N ARG A 302 29.00 1.20 -2.20
CA ARG A 302 28.40 1.65 -3.48
C ARG A 302 27.33 2.75 -3.31
N GLY A 303 27.17 3.30 -2.11
CA GLY A 303 26.27 4.42 -1.83
C GLY A 303 24.82 4.04 -1.52
N SER A 304 24.53 2.79 -1.14
CA SER A 304 23.17 2.40 -0.75
C SER A 304 22.83 2.80 0.69
N LEU A 305 21.92 3.76 0.85
CA LEU A 305 21.38 4.14 2.17
C LEU A 305 20.46 3.06 2.76
N PHE A 306 19.72 2.33 1.91
CA PHE A 306 18.84 1.24 2.37
C PHE A 306 19.62 0.10 3.01
N SER A 307 20.83 -0.17 2.53
CA SER A 307 21.71 -1.18 3.11
C SER A 307 22.16 -0.81 4.54
N ILE A 308 22.24 0.48 4.88
CA ILE A 308 22.52 0.93 6.26
C ILE A 308 21.37 0.52 7.19
N ILE A 309 20.12 0.76 6.77
CA ILE A 309 18.94 0.38 7.55
C ILE A 309 18.90 -1.14 7.74
N LEU A 310 19.12 -1.92 6.67
CA LEU A 310 19.17 -3.39 6.76
C LEU A 310 20.32 -3.86 7.66
N LEU A 311 21.48 -3.20 7.62
CA LEU A 311 22.61 -3.50 8.51
C LEU A 311 22.23 -3.28 9.97
N CYS A 312 21.60 -2.14 10.29
CA CYS A 312 21.11 -1.83 11.64
C CYS A 312 20.10 -2.88 12.12
N VAL A 313 19.16 -3.27 11.26
CA VAL A 313 18.13 -4.28 11.58
C VAL A 313 18.78 -5.65 11.83
N MET A 314 19.75 -6.07 11.01
CA MET A 314 20.48 -7.33 11.21
C MET A 314 21.29 -7.33 12.52
N ILE A 315 22.04 -6.25 12.79
CA ILE A 315 22.81 -6.12 14.04
C ILE A 315 21.87 -6.15 15.24
N PHE A 316 20.76 -5.41 15.17
CA PHE A 316 19.76 -5.39 16.24
C PHE A 316 19.13 -6.77 16.48
N ARG A 317 18.85 -7.53 15.40
CA ARG A 317 18.37 -8.92 15.50
C ARG A 317 19.33 -9.80 16.30
N PHE A 318 20.64 -9.74 16.01
CA PHE A 318 21.66 -10.50 16.77
C PHE A 318 21.81 -10.01 18.20
N TYR A 319 21.75 -8.69 18.41
CA TYR A 319 21.81 -8.11 19.74
C TYR A 319 20.66 -8.61 20.62
N LEU A 320 19.44 -8.68 20.08
CA LEU A 320 18.29 -9.24 20.80
C LEU A 320 18.51 -10.71 21.14
N ASP A 321 18.94 -11.53 20.19
CA ASP A 321 19.21 -12.97 20.42
C ASP A 321 20.18 -13.17 21.58
N LEU A 322 21.33 -12.47 21.55
CA LEU A 322 22.34 -12.53 22.59
C LEU A 322 21.82 -11.97 23.93
N SER A 323 21.06 -10.89 23.90
CA SER A 323 20.52 -10.29 25.12
C SER A 323 19.47 -11.19 25.78
N PHE A 324 18.63 -11.87 25.01
CA PHE A 324 17.62 -12.80 25.54
C PHE A 324 18.23 -14.08 26.11
N GLU A 325 19.37 -14.52 25.58
CA GLU A 325 20.09 -15.69 26.06
C GLU A 325 20.87 -15.41 27.36
N PHE A 326 21.41 -14.20 27.54
CA PHE A 326 22.33 -13.89 28.63
C PHE A 326 21.81 -12.90 29.70
N LEU A 327 20.65 -12.26 29.53
CA LEU A 327 20.10 -11.32 30.52
C LEU A 327 18.72 -11.75 31.05
N PRO A 328 18.42 -11.50 32.33
CA PRO A 328 17.03 -11.51 32.80
C PRO A 328 16.20 -10.59 31.91
N LYS A 329 15.04 -11.05 31.43
CA LYS A 329 14.21 -10.36 30.42
C LYS A 329 13.98 -8.86 30.70
N SER A 330 13.97 -8.44 31.98
CA SER A 330 13.87 -7.04 32.40
C SER A 330 15.03 -6.14 31.97
N PHE A 331 16.26 -6.64 31.95
CA PHE A 331 17.45 -5.85 31.58
C PHE A 331 17.51 -5.53 30.08
N VAL A 332 17.00 -6.42 29.23
CA VAL A 332 16.91 -6.21 27.78
C VAL A 332 16.04 -4.98 27.45
N PHE A 333 14.88 -4.87 28.13
CA PHE A 333 14.00 -3.72 27.95
C PHE A 333 14.61 -2.42 28.48
N ILE A 334 15.38 -2.46 29.58
CA ILE A 334 16.06 -1.29 30.14
C ILE A 334 17.16 -0.79 29.20
N ILE A 335 18.03 -1.68 28.70
CA ILE A 335 19.14 -1.29 27.81
C ILE A 335 18.59 -0.83 26.46
N GLY A 336 17.58 -1.53 25.91
CA GLY A 336 16.90 -1.11 24.69
C GLY A 336 16.24 0.27 24.82
N GLY A 337 15.60 0.55 25.96
CA GLY A 337 15.02 1.86 26.27
C GLY A 337 16.06 2.98 26.35
N VAL A 338 17.20 2.72 27.01
CA VAL A 338 18.31 3.68 27.11
C VAL A 338 18.93 3.96 25.72
N LEU A 339 19.10 2.94 24.88
CA LEU A 339 19.58 3.09 23.51
C LEU A 339 18.64 3.94 22.65
N LEU A 340 17.33 3.68 22.72
CA LEU A 340 16.32 4.45 22.00
C LEU A 340 16.27 5.93 22.44
N LEU A 341 16.37 6.18 23.75
CA LEU A 341 16.49 7.54 24.29
C LEU A 341 17.79 8.23 23.82
N GLY A 342 18.91 7.50 23.81
CA GLY A 342 20.19 8.00 23.31
C GLY A 342 20.15 8.36 21.83
N PHE A 343 19.56 7.51 20.97
CA PHE A 343 19.36 7.81 19.56
C PHE A 343 18.38 8.97 19.34
N GLY A 344 17.28 9.01 20.10
CA GLY A 344 16.33 10.12 20.06
C GLY A 344 17.01 11.46 20.35
N PHE A 345 17.82 11.52 21.40
CA PHE A 345 18.59 12.71 21.78
C PHE A 345 19.66 13.07 20.73
N TYR A 346 20.35 12.08 20.16
CA TYR A 346 21.33 12.29 19.11
C TYR A 346 20.70 12.89 17.85
N PHE A 347 19.55 12.37 17.42
CA PHE A 347 18.81 12.89 16.27
C PHE A 347 18.25 14.28 16.52
N GLU A 348 17.74 14.55 17.73
CA GLU A 348 17.31 15.89 18.12
C GLU A 348 18.47 16.90 18.08
N LYS A 349 19.65 16.50 18.56
CA LYS A 349 20.86 17.34 18.54
C LYS A 349 21.39 17.59 17.13
N GLN A 350 21.34 16.60 16.24
CA GLN A 350 21.67 16.80 14.82
C GLN A 350 20.67 17.74 14.14
N ARG A 351 19.37 17.60 14.43
CA ARG A 351 18.33 18.47 13.88
C ARG A 351 18.54 19.93 14.27
N ARG A 352 18.80 20.21 15.55
CA ARG A 352 19.10 21.57 16.04
C ARG A 352 20.38 22.16 15.44
N LYS A 353 21.39 21.33 15.15
CA LYS A 353 22.63 21.77 14.45
C LYS A 353 22.42 22.06 12.96
N GLY A 354 21.41 21.45 12.33
CA GLY A 354 21.01 21.73 10.96
C GLY A 354 20.20 23.02 10.83
N GLU A 355 19.38 23.35 11.82
CA GLU A 355 18.56 24.58 11.86
C GLU A 355 19.40 25.86 12.09
N GLY A 356 20.61 25.75 12.66
CA GLY A 356 21.54 26.88 12.87
C GLY A 356 22.46 27.24 11.70
N LYS A 357 22.28 26.65 10.50
CA LYS A 357 23.08 26.95 9.30
C LYS A 357 22.34 27.75 8.21
N HIS A 358 21.17 28.30 8.54
CA HIS A 358 20.36 29.16 7.66
C HIS A 358 19.97 30.49 8.31
N VAL A 359 20.90 31.10 9.06
CA VAL A 359 20.82 32.53 9.44
C VAL A 359 22.10 33.22 8.98
#